data_AF-A0A973UR65-F1
#
_entry.id   AF-A0A973UR65-F1
#
_cell.length_a   1.000
_cell.length_b   1.000
_cell.length_c   1.000
_cell.angle_alpha   90.00
_cell.angle_beta   90.00
_cell.angle_gamma   90.00
#
_symmetry.space_group_name_H-M   'P 1'
#
loop_
_entity.id
_entity.type
_entity.pdbx_description
1 polymer ?
#
loop_
_entity_poly.entity_id
_entity_poly.type
_entity_poly.pdbx_seq_one_letter_code
_entity_poly.pdbx_strand_id
1 'polypeptide(L)'
;MTDPSTTKVITENVRKEAGKWRELSDDMTAVNSNPVGNGGLDLGVTAFFIGPTELVATKIHYDAYTGFLTHIQGLVSGAITEWTQLGGALDRMAAEFDKTDQTAKADLDVIYTQP
;
A
#
# COMPACT_ATOMS: atom_id res chain seq x y z
N MET A 1 13.03 7.74 35.67
CA MET A 1 13.45 8.11 34.30
C MET A 1 13.71 6.79 33.58
N THR A 2 12.68 6.21 32.94
CA THR A 2 12.82 4.94 32.23
C THR A 2 13.21 5.25 30.80
N ASP A 3 14.48 5.05 30.48
CA ASP A 3 14.96 4.99 29.10
C ASP A 3 14.09 3.97 28.34
N PRO A 4 13.54 4.29 27.14
CA PRO A 4 12.82 3.29 26.37
C PRO A 4 13.74 2.10 26.11
N SER A 5 13.29 0.89 26.43
CA SER A 5 14.02 -0.32 26.05
C SER A 5 14.23 -0.34 24.54
N THR A 6 15.35 -0.90 24.07
CA THR A 6 15.63 -1.07 22.63
C THR A 6 14.43 -1.67 21.89
N THR A 7 13.70 -2.60 22.52
CA THR A 7 12.47 -3.19 22.00
C THR A 7 11.38 -2.15 21.71
N LYS A 8 11.10 -1.22 22.63
CA LYS A 8 10.11 -0.14 22.41
C LYS A 8 10.49 0.76 21.24
N VAL A 9 11.77 1.13 21.13
CA VAL A 9 12.26 1.96 20.02
C VAL A 9 12.06 1.23 18.69
N ILE A 10 12.32 -0.09 18.66
CA ILE A 10 12.11 -0.91 17.47
C ILE A 10 10.62 -0.99 17.12
N THR A 11 9.72 -1.30 18.07
CA THR A 11 8.29 -1.46 17.78
C THR A 11 7.63 -0.14 17.38
N GLU A 12 8.06 0.99 17.94
CA GLU A 12 7.65 2.33 17.49
C GLU A 12 8.09 2.62 16.05
N ASN A 13 9.32 2.28 15.69
CA ASN A 13 9.82 2.47 14.32
C ASN A 13 9.07 1.57 13.32
N VAL A 14 8.76 0.33 13.70
CA VAL A 14 7.95 -0.58 12.88
C VAL A 14 6.55 -0.01 12.65
N ARG A 15 5.92 0.57 13.68
CA ARG A 15 4.61 1.25 13.53
C ARG A 15 4.68 2.49 12.65
N LYS A 16 5.75 3.29 12.76
CA LYS A 16 5.96 4.43 11.86
C LYS A 16 6.10 3.98 10.42
N GLU A 17 6.86 2.92 10.17
CA GLU A 17 6.98 2.34 8.84
C GLU A 17 5.62 1.83 8.33
N ALA A 18 4.85 1.13 9.18
CA ALA A 18 3.48 0.71 8.85
C ALA A 18 2.59 1.89 8.43
N GLY A 19 2.74 3.04 9.09
CA GLY A 19 2.06 4.29 8.74
C GLY A 19 2.33 4.73 7.30
N LYS A 20 3.59 4.71 6.86
CA LYS A 20 3.96 5.10 5.49
C LYS A 20 3.29 4.23 4.43
N TRP A 21 3.18 2.92 4.67
CA TRP A 21 2.49 2.02 3.73
C TRP A 21 1.00 2.32 3.62
N ARG A 22 0.35 2.74 4.72
CA ARG A 22 -1.05 3.20 4.66
C ARG A 22 -1.20 4.53 3.94
N GLU A 23 -0.31 5.48 4.19
CA GLU A 23 -0.29 6.76 3.46
C GLU A 23 -0.15 6.55 1.95
N LEU A 24 0.77 5.68 1.53
CA LEU A 24 0.90 5.29 0.12
C LEU A 24 -0.39 4.64 -0.41
N SER A 25 -1.03 3.78 0.37
CA SER A 25 -2.31 3.16 0.00
C SER A 25 -3.42 4.20 -0.19
N ASP A 26 -3.47 5.20 0.68
CA ASP A 26 -4.43 6.31 0.60
C ASP A 26 -4.16 7.17 -0.65
N ASP A 27 -2.89 7.44 -0.95
CA ASP A 27 -2.49 8.15 -2.18
C ASP A 27 -2.93 7.39 -3.44
N MET A 28 -2.75 6.07 -3.48
CA MET A 28 -3.24 5.28 -4.62
C MET A 28 -4.75 5.20 -4.67
N THR A 29 -5.43 5.23 -3.51
CA THR A 29 -6.89 5.33 -3.47
C THR A 29 -7.37 6.63 -4.10
N ALA A 30 -6.66 7.74 -3.87
CA ALA A 30 -6.94 9.00 -4.53
C ALA A 30 -6.75 8.90 -6.05
N VAL A 31 -5.63 8.33 -6.51
CA VAL A 31 -5.33 8.12 -7.94
C VAL A 31 -6.37 7.21 -8.62
N ASN A 32 -6.77 6.13 -7.94
CA ASN A 32 -7.81 5.23 -8.42
C ASN A 32 -9.17 5.94 -8.49
N SER A 33 -9.48 6.79 -7.51
CA SER A 33 -10.73 7.55 -7.50
C SER A 33 -10.76 8.61 -8.60
N ASN A 34 -9.62 9.20 -8.93
CA ASN A 34 -9.45 10.14 -10.03
C ASN A 34 -7.94 10.28 -10.36
N PRO A 35 -7.49 10.04 -11.60
CA PRO A 35 -8.30 9.84 -12.81
C PRO A 35 -8.45 8.38 -13.28
N VAL A 36 -7.83 7.41 -12.59
CA VAL A 36 -7.57 6.09 -13.18
C VAL A 36 -8.80 5.17 -13.19
N GLY A 37 -9.53 5.05 -12.08
CA GLY A 37 -10.59 4.07 -11.88
C GLY A 37 -12.02 4.59 -12.10
N ASN A 38 -12.20 5.90 -12.35
CA ASN A 38 -13.52 6.52 -12.52
C ASN A 38 -13.90 6.79 -13.99
N GLY A 39 -13.16 6.20 -14.95
CA GLY A 39 -13.34 6.47 -16.38
C GLY A 39 -12.89 7.87 -16.81
N GLY A 40 -12.22 8.63 -15.94
CA GLY A 40 -11.70 9.97 -16.25
C GLY A 40 -10.60 9.96 -17.33
N LEU A 41 -10.02 8.79 -17.61
CA LEU A 41 -9.07 8.56 -18.69
C LEU A 41 -9.68 7.75 -19.85
N ASP A 42 -10.97 7.45 -19.84
CA ASP A 42 -11.57 6.69 -20.94
C ASP A 42 -11.69 7.58 -22.18
N LEU A 43 -10.91 7.25 -23.21
CA LEU A 43 -10.95 7.93 -24.50
C LEU A 43 -11.73 7.08 -25.50
N GLY A 44 -12.75 7.65 -26.12
CA GLY A 44 -13.45 7.00 -27.23
C GLY A 44 -12.55 6.80 -28.45
N VAL A 45 -12.88 5.83 -29.31
CA VAL A 45 -12.08 5.49 -30.51
C VAL A 45 -11.80 6.69 -31.43
N THR A 46 -12.70 7.68 -31.47
CA THR A 46 -12.55 8.90 -32.27
C THR A 46 -11.42 9.80 -31.79
N ALA A 47 -10.97 9.70 -30.53
CA ALA A 47 -9.81 10.41 -30.03
C ALA A 47 -8.50 9.97 -30.71
N PHE A 48 -8.50 8.80 -31.34
CA PHE A 48 -7.35 8.22 -32.04
C PHE A 48 -7.45 8.38 -33.56
N PHE A 49 -8.43 9.14 -34.06
CA PHE A 49 -8.62 9.32 -35.49
C PHE A 49 -7.57 10.28 -36.08
N ILE A 50 -6.76 9.78 -37.02
CA ILE A 50 -5.67 10.53 -37.67
C ILE A 50 -6.02 10.87 -39.13
N GLY A 51 -7.08 10.28 -39.69
CA GLY A 51 -7.54 10.57 -41.04
C GLY A 51 -8.34 9.42 -41.68
N PRO A 52 -9.05 9.69 -42.79
CA PRO A 52 -10.00 8.75 -43.39
C PRO A 52 -9.35 7.51 -44.02
N THR A 53 -8.06 7.55 -44.36
CA THR A 53 -7.31 6.39 -44.89
C THR A 53 -6.74 5.51 -43.79
N GLU A 54 -6.73 5.97 -42.54
CA GLU A 54 -6.01 5.36 -41.41
C GLU A 54 -6.96 4.74 -40.37
N LEU A 55 -8.13 4.25 -40.81
CA LEU A 55 -9.14 3.68 -39.91
C LEU A 55 -8.62 2.43 -39.16
N VAL A 56 -7.80 1.60 -39.82
CA VAL A 56 -7.17 0.44 -39.18
C VAL A 56 -6.18 0.89 -38.11
N ALA A 57 -5.35 1.89 -38.39
CA ALA A 57 -4.42 2.45 -37.41
C ALA A 57 -5.16 3.09 -36.21
N THR A 58 -6.27 3.78 -36.47
CA THR A 58 -7.15 4.36 -35.42
C THR A 58 -7.60 3.31 -34.40
N LYS A 59 -8.09 2.15 -34.88
CA LYS A 59 -8.54 1.06 -34.00
C LYS A 59 -7.38 0.44 -33.23
N ILE A 60 -6.23 0.23 -33.87
CA ILE A 60 -5.03 -0.34 -33.23
C ILE A 60 -4.54 0.56 -32.10
N HIS A 61 -4.49 1.89 -32.31
CA HIS A 61 -4.06 2.83 -31.28
C HIS A 61 -5.04 2.90 -30.10
N TYR A 62 -6.34 2.90 -30.38
CA TYR A 62 -7.38 2.80 -29.34
C TYR A 62 -7.24 1.51 -28.51
N ASP A 63 -7.05 0.36 -29.16
CA ASP A 63 -6.89 -0.93 -28.46
C ASP A 63 -5.62 -0.96 -27.61
N ALA A 64 -4.51 -0.42 -28.13
CA ALA A 64 -3.26 -0.32 -27.38
C ALA A 64 -3.40 0.59 -26.15
N TYR A 65 -4.07 1.74 -26.31
CA TYR A 65 -4.33 2.66 -25.21
C TYR A 65 -5.21 2.03 -24.12
N THR A 66 -6.34 1.45 -24.52
CA THR A 66 -7.29 0.83 -23.58
C THR A 66 -6.69 -0.37 -22.85
N GLY A 67 -5.90 -1.19 -23.55
CA GLY A 67 -5.13 -2.27 -22.94
C GLY A 67 -4.12 -1.76 -21.90
N PHE A 68 -3.39 -0.70 -22.23
CA PHE A 68 -2.47 -0.06 -21.28
C PHE A 68 -3.20 0.55 -20.08
N LEU A 69 -4.30 1.29 -20.30
CA LEU A 69 -5.10 1.86 -19.22
C LEU A 69 -5.64 0.78 -18.28
N THR A 70 -6.15 -0.32 -18.84
CA THR A 70 -6.62 -1.48 -18.05
C THR A 70 -5.50 -2.08 -17.20
N HIS A 71 -4.29 -2.18 -17.76
CA HIS A 71 -3.13 -2.65 -17.00
C HIS A 71 -2.78 -1.70 -15.84
N ILE A 72 -2.76 -0.39 -16.07
CA ILE A 72 -2.52 0.62 -15.04
C ILE A 72 -3.59 0.58 -13.94
N GLN A 73 -4.87 0.45 -14.30
CA GLN A 73 -5.97 0.28 -13.34
C GLN A 73 -5.73 -0.93 -12.42
N GLY A 74 -5.29 -2.05 -12.99
CA GLY A 74 -4.91 -3.24 -12.22
C GLY A 74 -3.76 -2.99 -11.24
N LEU A 75 -2.69 -2.30 -11.69
CA LEU A 75 -1.55 -1.97 -10.84
C LEU A 75 -1.94 -1.04 -9.68
N VAL A 76 -2.73 0.00 -9.93
CA VAL A 76 -3.17 0.95 -8.90
C VAL A 76 -4.06 0.24 -7.87
N SER A 77 -5.04 -0.56 -8.32
CA SER A 77 -5.89 -1.33 -7.41
C SER A 77 -5.09 -2.37 -6.60
N GLY A 78 -4.08 -2.99 -7.22
CA GLY A 78 -3.17 -3.91 -6.55
C GLY A 78 -2.36 -3.21 -5.46
N ALA A 79 -1.78 -2.05 -5.77
CA ALA A 79 -0.98 -1.26 -4.83
C ALA A 79 -1.78 -0.86 -3.58
N ILE A 80 -3.03 -0.40 -3.72
CA ILE A 80 -3.92 -0.10 -2.57
C ILE A 80 -4.03 -1.32 -1.65
N THR A 81 -4.30 -2.49 -2.24
CA THR A 81 -4.50 -3.72 -1.49
C THR A 81 -3.21 -4.17 -0.79
N GLU A 82 -2.11 -4.24 -1.53
CA GLU A 82 -0.83 -4.73 -1.04
C GLU A 82 -0.23 -3.82 0.03
N TRP A 83 -0.28 -2.50 -0.16
CA TRP A 83 0.28 -1.56 0.80
C TRP A 83 -0.53 -1.52 2.10
N THR A 84 -1.86 -1.62 2.03
CA THR A 84 -2.70 -1.83 3.22
C THR A 84 -2.30 -3.10 3.97
N GLN A 85 -2.08 -4.21 3.24
CA GLN A 85 -1.69 -5.48 3.85
C GLN A 85 -0.31 -5.42 4.49
N LEU A 86 0.67 -4.75 3.86
CA LEU A 86 2.01 -4.55 4.41
C LEU A 86 1.97 -3.74 5.70
N GLY A 87 1.25 -2.62 5.73
CA GLY A 87 1.05 -1.82 6.94
C GLY A 87 0.40 -2.64 8.06
N GLY A 88 -0.64 -3.42 7.74
CA GLY A 88 -1.29 -4.30 8.72
C GLY A 88 -0.37 -5.44 9.21
N ALA A 89 0.52 -5.95 8.38
CA ALA A 89 1.49 -6.97 8.78
C ALA A 89 2.52 -6.40 9.77
N LEU A 90 3.03 -5.20 9.52
CA LEU A 90 3.98 -4.52 10.39
C LEU A 90 3.37 -4.19 11.76
N ASP A 91 2.10 -3.76 11.82
CA ASP A 91 1.40 -3.57 13.11
C ASP A 91 1.34 -4.86 13.92
N ARG A 92 0.98 -5.97 13.27
CA ARG A 92 0.89 -7.28 13.93
C ARG A 92 2.25 -7.71 14.46
N MET A 93 3.32 -7.49 13.69
CA MET A 93 4.68 -7.75 14.16
C MET A 93 5.03 -6.90 15.39
N ALA A 94 4.78 -5.59 15.35
CA ALA A 94 5.06 -4.70 16.48
C ALA A 94 4.27 -5.10 17.74
N ALA A 95 3.00 -5.49 17.58
CA ALA A 95 2.17 -5.97 18.69
C ALA A 95 2.72 -7.26 19.32
N GLU A 96 3.18 -8.20 18.49
CA GLU A 96 3.75 -9.47 19.00
C GLU A 96 5.09 -9.25 19.72
N PHE A 97 5.92 -8.33 19.22
CA PHE A 97 7.15 -7.95 19.92
C PHE A 97 6.86 -7.31 21.29
N ASP A 98 5.93 -6.36 21.37
CA ASP A 98 5.57 -5.74 22.65
C ASP A 98 5.01 -6.75 23.66
N LYS A 99 4.20 -7.71 23.19
CA LYS A 99 3.66 -8.79 24.01
C LYS A 99 4.77 -9.71 24.54
N THR A 100 5.74 -10.02 23.69
CA THR A 100 6.88 -10.87 24.07
C THR A 100 7.76 -10.17 25.10
N ASP A 101 8.05 -8.87 24.92
CA ASP A 101 8.81 -8.05 25.88
C ASP A 101 8.13 -7.99 27.25
N GLN A 102 6.81 -7.83 27.27
CA GLN A 102 6.01 -7.82 28.49
C GLN A 102 6.05 -9.17 29.23
N THR A 103 5.92 -10.27 28.49
CA THR A 103 6.00 -11.63 29.07
C THR A 103 7.39 -11.88 29.66
N ALA A 104 8.44 -11.59 28.89
CA ALA A 104 9.81 -11.77 29.35
C ALA A 104 10.12 -10.94 30.60
N LYS A 105 9.63 -9.69 30.64
CA LYS A 105 9.76 -8.85 31.82
C LYS A 105 9.04 -9.45 33.03
N ALA A 106 7.81 -9.93 32.86
CA ALA A 106 7.04 -10.54 33.94
C ALA A 106 7.75 -11.79 34.50
N ASP A 107 8.30 -12.64 33.63
CA ASP A 107 9.06 -13.83 34.03
C ASP A 107 10.33 -13.46 34.80
N LEU A 108 11.08 -12.45 34.33
CA LEU A 108 12.28 -11.96 35.01
C LEU A 108 11.94 -11.37 36.39
N ASP A 109 10.86 -10.58 36.48
CA ASP A 109 10.41 -10.02 37.76
C ASP A 109 10.10 -11.15 38.75
N VAL A 110 9.46 -12.24 38.33
CA VAL A 110 9.23 -13.42 39.18
C VAL A 110 10.54 -14.07 39.64
N ILE A 111 11.52 -14.24 38.74
CA ILE A 111 12.80 -14.88 39.06
C ILE A 111 13.62 -14.04 40.06
N TYR A 112 13.65 -12.71 39.89
CA TYR A 112 14.52 -11.82 40.67
C TYR A 112 13.85 -11.21 41.92
N THR A 113 12.55 -11.45 42.15
CA THR A 113 11.85 -11.02 43.37
C THR A 113 11.54 -12.15 44.35
N GLN A 114 11.86 -13.40 44.02
CA GLN A 114 11.83 -14.49 45.00
C GLN A 114 13.05 -14.40 45.94
N PRO A 115 12.86 -14.57 47.27
CA PRO A 115 13.91 -14.45 48.28
C PRO A 115 14.97 -15.56 48.20
#